data_AF-A0A965KS23-F1
#
_entry.id   AF-A0A965KS23-F1
#
_cell.length_a   1.000
_cell.length_b   1.000
_cell.length_c   1.000
_cell.angle_alpha   90.00
_cell.angle_beta   90.00
_cell.angle_gamma   90.00
#
_symmetry.space_group_name_H-M   'P 1'
#
loop_
_entity.id
_entity.type
_entity.pdbx_description
1 polymer ?
#
loop_
_entity_poly.entity_id
_entity_poly.type
_entity_poly.pdbx_seq_one_letter_code
_entity_poly.pdbx_strand_id
1 'polypeptide(L)'
;PTNFKCATFDNDRYNTILRQLETDVSNARFETPEGRIELPVKLKVHDSLFVPLAKWSMLLAGNYRCITEDGMRNTQDAVHANIEESRSVYNFVFDMCVALGAQPHDLVPFEKYAAAAQSLSRPASAARALQNGASNIERADKLVQLIARSKGMSHPAIDAQVALVDRRLETNRKKLAG
;
A
#
# COMPACT_ATOMS: atom_id res chain seq x y z
N PRO A 1 14.80 -7.50 4.52
CA PRO A 1 15.18 -6.07 4.32
C PRO A 1 14.03 -5.28 3.70
N THR A 2 13.56 -4.24 4.38
CA THR A 2 12.53 -3.32 3.84
C THR A 2 13.21 -2.33 2.91
N ASN A 3 12.83 -2.34 1.64
CA ASN A 3 13.39 -1.43 0.65
C ASN A 3 12.44 -0.25 0.44
N PHE A 4 12.95 0.97 0.57
CA PHE A 4 12.32 2.16 0.02
C PHE A 4 12.62 2.20 -1.46
N LYS A 5 11.59 2.30 -2.29
CA LYS A 5 11.76 2.38 -3.74
C LYS A 5 11.49 3.81 -4.20
N CYS A 6 12.30 4.30 -5.12
CA CYS A 6 12.16 5.63 -5.71
C CYS A 6 12.27 5.51 -7.23
N ALA A 7 11.44 6.26 -7.96
CA ALA A 7 11.59 6.40 -9.41
C ALA A 7 12.60 7.51 -9.74
N THR A 8 13.27 7.41 -10.88
CA THR A 8 14.10 8.49 -11.41
C THR A 8 13.28 9.73 -11.77
N PHE A 9 13.91 10.90 -11.68
CA PHE A 9 13.41 12.16 -12.22
C PHE A 9 13.68 12.25 -13.73
N ASP A 10 13.04 13.20 -14.40
CA ASP A 10 13.34 13.61 -15.79
C ASP A 10 14.66 14.44 -15.90
N ASN A 11 15.55 14.28 -14.94
CA ASN A 11 16.78 15.08 -14.85
C ASN A 11 17.94 14.23 -14.32
N ASP A 12 18.95 14.03 -15.17
CA ASP A 12 20.11 13.18 -14.88
C ASP A 12 20.94 13.65 -13.68
N ARG A 13 21.02 14.97 -13.45
CA ARG A 13 21.73 15.52 -12.30
C ARG A 13 21.03 15.11 -11.00
N TYR A 14 19.70 15.13 -10.96
CA TYR A 14 18.95 14.67 -9.78
C TYR A 14 19.03 13.14 -9.64
N ASN A 15 19.06 12.40 -10.75
CA ASN A 15 19.25 10.95 -10.72
C ASN A 15 20.64 10.55 -10.20
N THR A 16 21.68 11.33 -10.50
CA THR A 16 23.02 11.12 -9.93
C THR A 16 22.98 11.24 -8.41
N ILE A 17 22.26 12.23 -7.86
CA ILE A 17 22.07 12.39 -6.42
C ILE A 17 21.30 11.18 -5.84
N LEU A 18 20.21 10.75 -6.48
CA LEU A 18 19.45 9.57 -6.03
C LEU A 18 20.30 8.30 -5.99
N ARG A 19 21.11 8.07 -7.03
CA ARG A 19 22.00 6.90 -7.12
C ARG A 19 23.15 6.97 -6.11
N GLN A 20 23.66 8.17 -5.83
CA GLN A 20 24.61 8.38 -4.74
C GLN A 20 23.98 8.05 -3.38
N LEU A 21 22.76 8.53 -3.11
CA LEU A 21 22.03 8.20 -1.88
C LEU A 21 21.77 6.68 -1.74
N GLU A 22 21.40 6.01 -2.83
CA GLU A 22 21.26 4.54 -2.86
C GLU A 22 22.57 3.85 -2.45
N THR A 23 23.70 4.30 -3.00
CA THR A 23 25.04 3.78 -2.69
C THR A 23 25.42 4.04 -1.23
N ASP A 24 25.26 5.28 -0.76
CA ASP A 24 25.62 5.69 0.59
C ASP A 24 24.80 4.93 1.65
N VAL A 25 23.49 4.80 1.44
CA VAL A 25 22.60 4.01 2.32
C VAL A 25 23.01 2.54 2.35
N SER A 26 23.39 1.97 1.20
CA SER A 26 23.84 0.59 1.13
C SER A 26 25.16 0.37 1.88
N ASN A 27 26.05 1.36 1.83
CA ASN A 27 27.38 1.32 2.42
C ASN A 27 27.43 1.79 3.88
N ALA A 28 26.38 2.44 4.38
CA ALA A 28 26.28 2.90 5.76
C ALA A 28 26.50 1.74 6.75
N ARG A 29 27.36 1.96 7.73
CA ARG A 29 27.66 1.03 8.83
C ARG A 29 27.58 1.79 10.15
N PHE A 30 27.02 1.15 11.16
CA PHE A 30 26.85 1.71 12.49
C PHE A 30 27.50 0.79 13.51
N GLU A 31 28.24 1.35 14.45
CA GLU A 31 28.76 0.62 15.59
C GLU A 31 27.66 0.49 16.65
N THR A 32 27.41 -0.73 17.14
CA THR A 32 26.53 -1.00 18.29
C THR A 32 27.29 -1.81 19.33
N PRO A 33 26.78 -1.91 20.58
CA PRO A 33 27.39 -2.77 21.61
C PRO A 33 27.57 -4.23 21.17
N GLU A 34 26.72 -4.72 20.27
CA GLU A 34 26.73 -6.09 19.74
C GLU A 34 27.59 -6.25 18.47
N GLY A 35 28.15 -5.14 17.96
CA GLY A 35 29.05 -5.12 16.82
C GLY A 35 28.63 -4.17 15.71
N ARG A 36 29.41 -4.17 14.62
CA ARG A 36 29.17 -3.30 13.46
C ARG A 36 28.03 -3.86 12.60
N ILE A 37 26.96 -3.09 12.44
CA ILE A 37 25.79 -3.48 11.65
C ILE A 37 25.62 -2.61 10.40
N GLU A 38 24.89 -3.12 9.42
CA GLU A 38 24.39 -2.30 8.30
C GLU A 38 23.08 -1.60 8.64
N LEU A 39 22.72 -0.57 7.87
CA LEU A 39 21.37 -0.02 7.94
C LEU A 39 20.35 -1.11 7.53
N PRO A 40 19.31 -1.41 8.33
CA PRO A 40 18.37 -2.52 8.09
C PRO A 40 17.35 -2.22 6.98
N VAL A 41 17.44 -1.04 6.37
CA VAL A 41 16.63 -0.61 5.23
C VAL A 41 17.55 -0.20 4.09
N LYS A 42 17.11 -0.41 2.84
CA LYS A 42 17.84 0.01 1.65
C LYS A 42 16.99 1.00 0.86
N LEU A 43 17.62 2.00 0.26
CA LEU A 43 17.04 2.78 -0.82
C LEU A 43 17.31 2.05 -2.13
N LYS A 44 16.30 1.94 -2.99
CA LYS A 44 16.40 1.34 -4.32
C LYS A 44 15.85 2.29 -5.37
N VAL A 45 16.72 2.73 -6.27
CA VAL A 45 16.33 3.63 -7.37
C VAL A 45 15.97 2.77 -8.57
N HIS A 46 14.83 3.06 -9.17
CA HIS A 46 14.28 2.35 -10.32
C HIS A 46 14.01 3.34 -11.44
N ASP A 47 14.18 2.89 -12.68
CA ASP A 47 13.96 3.75 -13.85
C ASP A 47 12.47 3.85 -14.21
N SER A 48 11.64 2.91 -13.76
CA SER A 48 10.19 2.95 -13.96
C SER A 48 9.52 3.97 -13.03
N LEU A 49 8.77 4.90 -13.63
CA LEU A 49 7.91 5.86 -12.94
C LEU A 49 6.77 5.22 -12.14
N PHE A 50 6.44 3.95 -12.44
CA PHE A 50 5.29 3.25 -11.86
C PHE A 50 5.64 2.42 -10.63
N VAL A 51 6.92 2.35 -10.26
CA VAL A 51 7.40 1.66 -9.06
C VAL A 51 6.69 2.07 -7.77
N PRO A 52 6.31 3.35 -7.54
CA PRO A 52 5.51 3.74 -6.38
C PRO A 52 4.13 3.07 -6.31
N LEU A 53 3.57 2.64 -7.44
CA LEU A 53 2.25 1.99 -7.51
C LEU A 53 2.29 0.50 -7.12
N ALA A 54 3.48 -0.10 -6.99
CA ALA A 54 3.65 -1.55 -6.77
C ALA A 54 2.96 -2.11 -5.50
N LYS A 55 2.57 -1.24 -4.56
CA LYS A 55 1.86 -1.63 -3.33
C LYS A 55 0.35 -1.36 -3.37
N TRP A 56 -0.19 -0.69 -4.38
CA TRP A 56 -1.60 -0.29 -4.40
C TRP A 56 -2.55 -1.50 -4.33
N SER A 57 -2.27 -2.56 -5.09
CA SER A 57 -3.04 -3.80 -5.03
C SER A 57 -3.07 -4.42 -3.63
N MET A 58 -1.94 -4.39 -2.92
CA MET A 58 -1.85 -4.89 -1.54
C MET A 58 -2.69 -4.04 -0.58
N LEU A 59 -2.68 -2.71 -0.76
CA LEU A 59 -3.44 -1.81 0.10
C LEU A 59 -4.94 -2.11 0.03
N LEU A 60 -5.49 -2.33 -1.16
CA LEU A 60 -6.93 -2.57 -1.31
C LEU A 60 -7.31 -4.02 -1.00
N ALA A 61 -6.51 -5.01 -1.41
CA ALA A 61 -6.80 -6.42 -1.16
C ALA A 61 -6.67 -6.82 0.32
N GLY A 62 -5.84 -6.13 1.09
CA GLY A 62 -5.67 -6.37 2.53
C GLY A 62 -5.90 -5.14 3.41
N ASN A 63 -5.05 -4.11 3.34
CA ASN A 63 -5.02 -3.05 4.35
C ASN A 63 -6.37 -2.37 4.57
N TYR A 64 -7.07 -1.95 3.51
CA TYR A 64 -8.39 -1.33 3.65
C TYR A 64 -9.46 -2.34 4.03
N ARG A 65 -9.34 -3.60 3.60
CA ARG A 65 -10.23 -4.72 4.01
C ARG A 65 -10.04 -5.17 5.46
N CYS A 66 -9.05 -4.61 6.18
CA CYS A 66 -8.97 -4.70 7.63
C CYS A 66 -10.09 -3.90 8.33
N ILE A 67 -10.71 -2.93 7.65
CA ILE A 67 -11.85 -2.16 8.18
C ILE A 67 -13.13 -2.97 7.99
N THR A 68 -13.87 -3.22 9.08
CA THR A 68 -15.20 -3.84 9.05
C THR A 68 -16.26 -2.82 9.47
N GLU A 69 -17.54 -3.18 9.38
CA GLU A 69 -18.66 -2.28 9.72
C GLU A 69 -18.53 -1.76 11.16
N ASP A 70 -18.20 -2.65 12.08
CA ASP A 70 -18.22 -2.44 13.52
C ASP A 70 -16.82 -2.46 14.19
N GLY A 71 -15.76 -2.79 13.44
CA GLY A 71 -14.44 -2.97 14.02
C GLY A 71 -13.30 -3.04 13.01
N MET A 72 -12.31 -3.85 13.34
CA MET A 72 -11.18 -4.14 12.47
C MET A 72 -10.69 -5.58 12.66
N ARG A 73 -10.10 -6.13 11.61
CA ARG A 73 -9.40 -7.42 11.63
C ARG A 73 -7.92 -7.25 11.28
N ASN A 74 -7.10 -8.26 11.55
CA ASN A 74 -5.70 -8.24 11.12
C ASN A 74 -5.58 -8.42 9.59
N THR A 75 -4.40 -8.13 9.04
CA THR A 75 -4.20 -8.16 7.58
C THR A 75 -4.17 -9.59 7.03
N GLN A 76 -3.69 -10.56 7.81
CA GLN A 76 -3.75 -11.98 7.45
C GLN A 76 -5.20 -12.41 7.21
N ASP A 77 -6.10 -12.17 8.16
CA ASP A 77 -7.51 -12.51 8.07
C ASP A 77 -8.20 -11.72 6.95
N ALA A 78 -7.81 -10.46 6.75
CA ALA A 78 -8.34 -9.65 5.65
C ALA A 78 -8.06 -10.28 4.28
N VAL A 79 -6.85 -10.82 4.09
CA VAL A 79 -6.45 -11.45 2.82
C VAL A 79 -6.96 -12.89 2.70
N HIS A 80 -6.93 -13.67 3.78
CA HIS A 80 -7.13 -15.12 3.71
C HIS A 80 -8.55 -15.58 4.04
N ALA A 81 -9.40 -14.76 4.67
CA ALA A 81 -10.80 -15.15 4.94
C ALA A 81 -11.64 -15.39 3.67
N ASN A 82 -11.30 -14.68 2.58
CA ASN A 82 -11.82 -14.96 1.25
C ASN A 82 -10.71 -14.63 0.23
N ILE A 83 -9.89 -15.63 -0.06
CA ILE A 83 -8.69 -15.46 -0.89
C ILE A 83 -9.04 -15.13 -2.34
N GLU A 84 -10.18 -15.60 -2.85
CA GLU A 84 -10.62 -15.33 -4.22
C GLU A 84 -11.10 -13.88 -4.37
N GLU A 85 -11.83 -13.34 -3.39
CA GLU A 85 -12.14 -11.90 -3.39
C GLU A 85 -10.87 -11.05 -3.27
N SER A 86 -9.92 -11.47 -2.42
CA SER A 86 -8.61 -10.79 -2.31
C SER A 86 -7.87 -10.78 -3.65
N ARG A 87 -7.85 -11.91 -4.35
CA ARG A 87 -7.24 -12.06 -5.67
C ARG A 87 -7.94 -11.18 -6.71
N SER A 88 -9.26 -11.17 -6.72
CA SER A 88 -10.07 -10.34 -7.62
C SER A 88 -9.78 -8.85 -7.44
N VAL A 89 -9.79 -8.36 -6.20
CA VAL A 89 -9.45 -6.97 -5.87
C VAL A 89 -8.00 -6.66 -6.25
N TYR A 90 -7.06 -7.56 -5.94
CA TYR A 90 -5.65 -7.35 -6.23
C TYR A 90 -5.38 -7.23 -7.73
N ASN A 91 -5.93 -8.16 -8.52
CA ASN A 91 -5.77 -8.19 -9.96
C ASN A 91 -6.45 -7.00 -10.62
N PHE A 92 -7.62 -6.57 -10.16
CA PHE A 92 -8.26 -5.35 -10.67
C PHE A 92 -7.36 -4.13 -10.52
N VAL A 93 -6.75 -3.93 -9.35
CA VAL A 93 -5.84 -2.80 -9.12
C VAL A 93 -4.54 -2.97 -9.89
N PHE A 94 -4.05 -4.20 -10.05
CA PHE A 94 -2.89 -4.51 -10.87
C PHE A 94 -3.13 -4.11 -12.33
N ASP A 95 -4.25 -4.54 -12.91
CA ASP A 95 -4.64 -4.24 -14.28
C ASP A 95 -4.88 -2.74 -14.48
N MET A 96 -5.45 -2.06 -13.49
CA MET A 96 -5.56 -0.60 -13.51
C MET A 96 -4.17 0.06 -13.55
N CYS A 97 -3.21 -0.39 -12.75
CA CYS A 97 -1.84 0.13 -12.80
C CYS A 97 -1.18 -0.12 -14.16
N VAL A 98 -1.41 -1.29 -14.78
CA VAL A 98 -0.94 -1.58 -16.14
C VAL A 98 -1.61 -0.63 -17.15
N ALA A 99 -2.90 -0.37 -17.04
CA ALA A 99 -3.63 0.58 -17.89
C ALA A 99 -3.16 2.05 -17.71
N LEU A 100 -2.46 2.37 -16.62
CA LEU A 100 -1.80 3.66 -16.41
C LEU A 100 -0.40 3.71 -17.03
N GLY A 101 0.18 2.57 -17.41
CA GLY A 101 1.49 2.46 -18.06
C GLY A 101 2.52 1.64 -17.28
N ALA A 102 2.16 1.08 -16.12
CA ALA A 102 3.07 0.21 -15.37
C ALA A 102 3.39 -1.06 -16.17
N GLN A 103 4.64 -1.50 -16.12
CA GLN A 103 4.99 -2.80 -16.64
C GLN A 103 4.68 -3.89 -15.59
N PRO A 104 4.21 -5.08 -15.98
CA PRO A 104 3.92 -6.16 -15.03
C PRO A 104 5.09 -6.50 -14.09
N HIS A 105 6.34 -6.34 -14.55
CA HIS A 105 7.54 -6.61 -13.75
C HIS A 105 7.85 -5.51 -12.71
N ASP A 106 7.26 -4.31 -12.83
CA ASP A 106 7.36 -3.26 -11.81
C ASP A 106 6.45 -3.54 -10.61
N LEU A 107 5.41 -4.35 -10.83
CA LEU A 107 4.39 -4.69 -9.88
C LEU A 107 4.71 -6.02 -9.18
N VAL A 108 4.01 -6.28 -8.08
CA VAL A 108 4.18 -7.51 -7.30
C VAL A 108 3.09 -8.51 -7.69
N PRO A 109 3.41 -9.77 -7.99
CA PRO A 109 2.40 -10.80 -8.21
C PRO A 109 1.58 -11.08 -6.93
N PHE A 110 0.30 -11.40 -7.09
CA PHE A 110 -0.59 -11.69 -5.96
C PHE A 110 -0.06 -12.81 -5.07
N GLU A 111 0.50 -13.87 -5.62
CA GLU A 111 1.01 -15.02 -4.88
C GLU A 111 2.10 -14.61 -3.89
N LYS A 112 2.99 -13.69 -4.29
CA LYS A 112 4.02 -13.15 -3.40
C LYS A 112 3.39 -12.37 -2.25
N TYR A 113 2.34 -11.59 -2.54
CA TYR A 113 1.62 -10.87 -1.49
C TYR A 113 0.85 -11.80 -0.55
N ALA A 114 0.10 -12.76 -1.09
CA ALA A 114 -0.70 -13.71 -0.32
C ALA A 114 0.18 -14.52 0.65
N ALA A 115 1.36 -14.98 0.18
CA ALA A 115 2.34 -15.64 1.04
C ALA A 115 2.85 -14.71 2.14
N ALA A 116 3.25 -13.47 1.81
CA ALA A 116 3.69 -12.50 2.81
C ALA A 116 2.59 -12.16 3.84
N ALA A 117 1.33 -12.11 3.40
CA ALA A 117 0.18 -11.78 4.24
C ALA A 117 -0.05 -12.77 5.39
N GLN A 118 0.41 -14.03 5.28
CA GLN A 118 0.34 -15.01 6.36
C GLN A 118 1.07 -14.58 7.63
N SER A 119 2.06 -13.68 7.50
CA SER A 119 2.84 -13.15 8.64
C SER A 119 2.30 -11.82 9.19
N LEU A 120 1.23 -11.26 8.61
CA LEU A 120 0.75 -9.91 8.93
C LEU A 120 -0.36 -9.92 10.00
N SER A 121 0.04 -10.22 11.24
CA SER A 121 -0.86 -10.37 12.40
C SER A 121 -1.45 -9.08 12.97
N ARG A 122 -1.04 -7.90 12.48
CA ARG A 122 -1.55 -6.61 12.95
C ARG A 122 -2.59 -6.04 11.97
N PRO A 123 -3.67 -5.39 12.47
CA PRO A 123 -4.54 -4.57 11.64
C PRO A 123 -3.75 -3.45 10.97
N ALA A 124 -4.16 -3.02 9.78
CA ALA A 124 -3.50 -1.93 9.07
C ALA A 124 -3.65 -0.58 9.80
N SER A 125 -2.72 0.35 9.56
CA SER A 125 -2.72 1.69 10.18
C SER A 125 -4.04 2.45 9.98
N ALA A 126 -4.57 2.45 8.76
CA ALA A 126 -5.85 3.06 8.41
C ALA A 126 -7.01 2.51 9.27
N ALA A 127 -7.07 1.19 9.42
CA ALA A 127 -8.10 0.52 10.23
C ALA A 127 -7.98 0.90 11.72
N ARG A 128 -6.76 0.89 12.26
CA ARG A 128 -6.50 1.29 13.66
C ARG A 128 -6.88 2.75 13.92
N ALA A 129 -6.47 3.66 13.04
CA ALA A 129 -6.79 5.08 13.17
C ALA A 129 -8.30 5.32 13.15
N LEU A 130 -9.00 4.68 12.20
CA LEU A 130 -10.46 4.77 12.07
C LEU A 130 -11.20 4.16 13.27
N GLN A 131 -10.68 3.07 13.83
CA GLN A 131 -11.22 2.47 15.05
C GLN A 131 -11.04 3.37 16.27
N ASN A 132 -9.91 4.08 16.35
CA ASN A 132 -9.59 5.01 17.44
C ASN A 132 -10.23 6.40 17.26
N GLY A 133 -11.24 6.53 16.40
CA GLY A 133 -12.02 7.77 16.28
C GLY A 133 -11.43 8.83 15.35
N ALA A 134 -10.42 8.51 14.53
CA ALA A 134 -9.88 9.48 13.58
C ALA A 134 -11.00 9.99 12.63
N SER A 135 -11.11 11.31 12.49
CA SER A 135 -12.05 11.99 11.58
C SER A 135 -11.58 11.98 10.13
N ASN A 136 -10.28 11.77 9.92
CA ASN A 136 -9.62 11.71 8.63
C ASN A 136 -8.53 10.64 8.67
N ILE A 137 -8.36 9.93 7.55
CA ILE A 137 -7.28 9.01 7.28
C ILE A 137 -6.83 9.19 5.83
N GLU A 138 -5.68 8.65 5.45
CA GLU A 138 -5.33 8.50 4.04
C GLU A 138 -6.39 7.64 3.31
N ARG A 139 -6.74 8.02 2.07
CA ARG A 139 -7.82 7.40 1.28
C ARG A 139 -7.33 6.88 -0.06
N ALA A 140 -6.32 6.01 -0.02
CA ALA A 140 -5.80 5.35 -1.21
C ALA A 140 -6.85 4.45 -1.87
N ASP A 141 -7.79 3.87 -1.10
CA ASP A 141 -8.98 3.18 -1.61
C ASP A 141 -9.81 4.08 -2.54
N LYS A 142 -10.11 5.31 -2.10
CA LYS A 142 -10.91 6.28 -2.85
C LYS A 142 -10.14 6.82 -4.05
N LEU A 143 -8.84 7.07 -3.91
CA LEU A 143 -7.97 7.48 -5.02
C LEU A 143 -7.96 6.42 -6.13
N VAL A 144 -7.75 5.15 -5.78
CA VAL A 144 -7.79 4.04 -6.75
C VAL A 144 -9.15 3.92 -7.41
N GLN A 145 -10.25 4.01 -6.65
CA GLN A 145 -11.60 3.99 -7.21
C GLN A 145 -11.82 5.12 -8.23
N LEU A 146 -11.41 6.36 -7.91
CA LEU A 146 -11.59 7.51 -8.80
C LEU A 146 -10.76 7.38 -10.08
N ILE A 147 -9.53 6.88 -9.98
CA ILE A 147 -8.68 6.61 -11.15
C ILE A 147 -9.27 5.48 -12.00
N ALA A 148 -9.73 4.40 -11.38
CA ALA A 148 -10.38 3.31 -12.09
C ALA A 148 -11.62 3.81 -12.87
N ARG A 149 -12.48 4.62 -12.22
CA ARG A 149 -13.65 5.20 -12.87
C ARG A 149 -13.30 6.12 -14.04
N SER A 150 -12.22 6.90 -13.94
CA SER A 150 -11.77 7.73 -15.07
C SER A 150 -11.27 6.92 -16.27
N LYS A 151 -10.95 5.64 -16.06
CA LYS A 151 -10.63 4.64 -17.09
C LYS A 151 -11.83 3.77 -17.49
N GLY A 152 -13.03 4.07 -17.01
CA GLY A 152 -14.23 3.25 -17.27
C GLY A 152 -14.25 1.90 -16.55
N MET A 153 -13.43 1.73 -15.50
CA MET A 153 -13.33 0.51 -14.71
C MET A 153 -14.05 0.66 -13.37
N SER A 154 -14.62 -0.42 -12.85
CA SER A 154 -15.17 -0.50 -11.50
C SER A 154 -15.06 -1.92 -10.94
N HIS A 155 -15.10 -2.03 -9.61
CA HIS A 155 -15.07 -3.32 -8.94
C HIS A 155 -15.99 -3.27 -7.71
N PRO A 156 -17.01 -4.12 -7.61
CA PRO A 156 -18.05 -4.01 -6.58
C PRO A 156 -17.50 -4.08 -5.16
N ALA A 157 -16.51 -4.96 -4.90
CA ALA A 157 -15.89 -5.04 -3.58
C ALA A 157 -15.09 -3.77 -3.19
N ILE A 158 -14.46 -3.09 -4.17
CA ILE A 158 -13.74 -1.83 -3.92
C ILE A 158 -14.77 -0.72 -3.64
N ASP A 159 -15.83 -0.65 -4.45
CA ASP A 159 -16.90 0.33 -4.27
C ASP A 159 -17.58 0.19 -2.91
N ALA A 160 -17.89 -1.04 -2.50
CA ALA A 160 -18.45 -1.33 -1.18
C ALA A 160 -17.50 -0.94 -0.05
N GLN A 161 -16.20 -1.25 -0.17
CA GLN A 161 -15.22 -0.90 0.85
C GLN A 161 -15.05 0.62 0.98
N VAL A 162 -14.98 1.35 -0.13
CA VAL A 162 -14.89 2.82 -0.11
C VAL A 162 -16.10 3.44 0.58
N ALA A 163 -17.31 2.93 0.28
CA ALA A 163 -18.54 3.38 0.91
C ALA A 163 -18.55 3.10 2.42
N LEU A 164 -18.07 1.92 2.84
CA LEU A 164 -17.90 1.58 4.25
C LEU A 164 -16.96 2.56 4.97
N VAL A 165 -15.79 2.83 4.38
CA VAL A 165 -14.83 3.77 4.98
C VAL A 165 -15.40 5.19 5.07
N ASP A 166 -16.13 5.64 4.03
CA ASP A 166 -16.85 6.92 4.06
C ASP A 166 -17.86 7.00 5.23
N ARG A 167 -18.70 5.97 5.42
CA ARG A 167 -19.67 5.90 6.52
C ARG A 167 -18.98 5.93 7.89
N ARG A 168 -17.94 5.13 8.08
CA ARG A 168 -17.16 5.07 9.33
C ARG A 168 -16.55 6.43 9.69
N LEU A 169 -15.99 7.13 8.71
CA LEU A 169 -15.43 8.48 8.92
C LEU A 169 -16.51 9.49 9.27
N GLU A 170 -17.67 9.43 8.62
CA GLU A 170 -18.80 10.29 8.97
C GLU A 170 -19.28 10.06 10.41
N THR A 171 -19.38 8.81 10.85
CA THR A 171 -19.70 8.47 12.25
C THR A 171 -18.69 9.07 13.23
N ASN A 172 -17.39 8.96 12.95
CA ASN A 172 -16.35 9.57 13.79
C ASN A 172 -16.46 11.09 13.82
N ARG A 173 -16.73 11.73 12.68
CA ARG A 173 -16.95 13.19 12.60
C ARG A 173 -18.15 13.65 13.40
N LYS A 174 -19.28 12.92 13.35
CA LYS A 174 -20.48 13.23 14.14
C LYS A 174 -20.20 13.14 15.65
N LYS A 175 -19.46 12.12 16.09
CA LYS A 175 -19.06 11.94 17.49
C LYS A 175 -18.11 13.03 18.01
N LEU A 176 -17.33 13.66 17.14
CA LEU A 176 -16.44 14.76 17.51
C LEU A 176 -17.15 16.12 17.55
N ALA A 177 -18.28 16.24 16.85
CA ALA A 177 -19.06 17.47 16.76
C ALA A 177 -20.16 17.59 17.83
N GLY A 178 -20.50 16.48 18.50
CA GLY A 178 -21.44 16.44 19.62
C GLY A 178 -20.72 16.19 20.93
#